data_AF-A0ABD6DCH9-F1
#
_entry.id   AF-A0ABD6DCH9-F1
#
_cell.length_a   1.000
_cell.length_b   1.000
_cell.length_c   1.000
_cell.angle_alpha   90.00
_cell.angle_beta   90.00
_cell.angle_gamma   90.00
#
_symmetry.space_group_name_H-M   'P 1'
#
loop_
_entity.id
_entity.type
_entity.pdbx_description
1 polymer ?
#
loop_
_entity_poly.entity_id
_entity_poly.type
_entity_poly.pdbx_seq_one_letter_code
_entity_poly.pdbx_strand_id
1 'polypeptide(L)'
;MVRIDDSDPVVKCWLSPQEIDRLEQTAGDEGWEREIAIQLMGRCGLRVSEVSYPSTEELRWSKNGGIWLFEVQGKNTKGGGRKTRDAWMPETVADDIHKYTRERKLSESALWVDASTPSVRRWVKEATQAIADETGNDRWESVSSHDLRRSWATYHLVERQVDVRTMMAIGGWSDYSAIEPYLTEPTERRIGEAMRSN
;
A
#
# COMPACT_ATOMS: atom_id res chain seq x y z
N MET A 1 7.73 15.71 -3.57
CA MET A 1 9.01 15.35 -2.93
C MET A 1 8.69 14.62 -1.64
N VAL A 2 9.30 13.45 -1.46
CA VAL A 2 9.05 12.56 -0.32
C VAL A 2 9.18 13.35 0.97
N ARG A 3 8.14 13.29 1.79
CA ARG A 3 8.17 13.88 3.13
C ARG A 3 8.85 12.90 4.07
N ILE A 4 9.76 13.39 4.90
CA ILE A 4 10.50 12.58 5.86
C ILE A 4 10.33 13.16 7.27
N ASP A 5 10.30 12.27 8.26
CA ASP A 5 10.43 12.55 9.69
C ASP A 5 11.60 11.72 10.21
N ASP A 6 12.70 12.38 10.53
CA ASP A 6 13.95 11.83 11.05
C ASP A 6 14.15 12.14 12.54
N SER A 7 13.08 12.55 13.24
CA SER A 7 13.13 12.81 14.68
C SER A 7 13.33 11.54 15.54
N ASP A 8 13.01 10.38 14.97
CA ASP A 8 13.20 9.06 15.56
C ASP A 8 14.40 8.31 14.92
N PRO A 9 14.98 7.30 15.59
CA PRO A 9 16.06 6.47 15.02
C PRO A 9 15.70 5.77 13.70
N VAL A 10 14.41 5.61 13.42
CA VAL A 10 13.89 5.06 12.16
C VAL A 10 13.19 6.19 11.42
N VAL A 11 13.78 6.61 10.31
CA VAL A 11 13.20 7.62 9.42
C VAL A 11 11.85 7.12 8.90
N LYS A 12 10.81 7.96 9.02
CA LYS A 12 9.49 7.71 8.46
C LYS A 12 9.34 8.51 7.17
N CYS A 13 8.82 7.88 6.13
CA CYS A 13 8.56 8.53 4.86
C CYS A 13 7.06 8.56 4.54
N TRP A 14 6.63 9.61 3.84
CA TRP A 14 5.31 9.71 3.24
C TRP A 14 5.44 10.09 1.77
N LEU A 15 4.88 9.22 0.93
CA LEU A 15 4.82 9.36 -0.51
C LEU A 15 3.44 9.88 -0.90
N SER A 16 3.42 10.85 -1.81
CA SER A 16 2.21 11.29 -2.52
C SER A 16 1.73 10.22 -3.52
N PRO A 17 0.48 10.29 -4.00
CA PRO A 17 0.01 9.38 -5.05
C PRO A 17 0.91 9.36 -6.29
N GLN A 18 1.47 10.50 -6.68
CA GLN A 18 2.38 10.61 -7.83
C GLN A 18 3.74 9.95 -7.57
N GLU A 19 4.22 9.98 -6.33
CA GLU A 19 5.44 9.27 -5.94
C GLU A 19 5.19 7.75 -5.88
N ILE A 20 4.01 7.31 -5.46
CA ILE A 20 3.61 5.92 -5.59
C ILE A 20 3.52 5.50 -7.06
N ASP A 21 2.92 6.32 -7.95
CA ASP A 21 2.91 6.06 -9.41
C ASP A 21 4.33 5.85 -9.94
N ARG A 22 5.28 6.72 -9.54
CA ARG A 22 6.68 6.63 -9.97
C ARG A 22 7.36 5.36 -9.46
N LEU A 23 7.11 5.00 -8.21
CA LEU A 23 7.68 3.79 -7.60
C LEU A 23 7.14 2.51 -8.26
N GLU A 24 5.84 2.49 -8.59
CA GLU A 24 5.21 1.38 -9.33
C GLU A 24 5.86 1.20 -10.71
N GLN A 25 5.99 2.28 -11.48
CA GLN A 25 6.62 2.26 -12.79
C GLN A 25 8.08 1.77 -12.72
N THR A 26 8.87 2.34 -11.80
CA THR A 26 10.29 1.99 -11.66
C THR A 26 10.47 0.52 -11.24
N ALA A 27 9.60 0.01 -10.36
CA ALA A 27 9.61 -1.41 -10.01
C ALA A 27 9.16 -2.30 -11.19
N GLY A 28 8.18 -1.83 -11.98
CA GLY A 28 7.65 -2.53 -13.15
C GLY A 28 8.65 -2.68 -14.30
N ASP A 29 9.58 -1.73 -14.45
CA ASP A 29 10.70 -1.82 -15.40
C ASP A 29 11.57 -3.07 -15.16
N GLU A 30 11.67 -3.51 -13.90
CA GLU A 30 12.38 -4.73 -13.48
C GLU A 30 11.47 -5.98 -13.45
N GLY A 31 10.18 -5.81 -13.72
CA GLY A 31 9.20 -6.89 -13.87
C GLY A 31 7.84 -6.59 -13.25
N TRP A 32 6.78 -6.95 -13.99
CA TRP A 32 5.37 -6.71 -13.59
C TRP A 32 4.99 -7.27 -12.21
N GLU A 33 5.56 -8.41 -11.80
CA GLU A 33 5.32 -8.94 -10.44
C GLU A 33 5.78 -7.97 -9.34
N ARG A 34 6.88 -7.24 -9.57
CA ARG A 34 7.38 -6.22 -8.65
C ARG A 34 6.44 -5.02 -8.61
N GLU A 35 5.93 -4.58 -9.76
CA GLU A 35 4.90 -3.53 -9.85
C GLU A 35 3.65 -3.93 -9.04
N ILE A 36 3.12 -5.14 -9.22
CA ILE A 36 1.99 -5.66 -8.43
C ILE A 36 2.33 -5.65 -6.93
N ALA A 37 3.55 -6.04 -6.53
CA ALA A 37 3.95 -5.98 -5.13
C ALA A 37 3.92 -4.55 -4.56
N ILE A 38 4.35 -3.54 -5.33
CA ILE A 38 4.26 -2.13 -4.94
C ILE A 38 2.80 -1.69 -4.85
N GLN A 39 1.96 -1.99 -5.86
CA GLN A 39 0.54 -1.63 -5.86
C GLN A 39 -0.19 -2.22 -4.63
N LEU A 40 0.04 -3.48 -4.29
CA LEU A 40 -0.56 -4.12 -3.12
C LEU A 40 -0.21 -3.39 -1.81
N MET A 41 1.02 -2.90 -1.67
CA MET A 41 1.44 -2.15 -0.47
C MET A 41 1.00 -0.68 -0.49
N GLY A 42 1.19 0.02 -1.62
CA GLY A 42 0.98 1.46 -1.76
C GLY A 42 -0.46 1.87 -2.09
N ARG A 43 -1.25 0.99 -2.70
CA ARG A 43 -2.65 1.25 -3.11
C ARG A 43 -3.67 0.47 -2.31
N CYS A 44 -3.32 -0.73 -1.85
CA CYS A 44 -4.21 -1.57 -1.05
C CYS A 44 -3.80 -1.62 0.43
N GLY A 45 -2.69 -0.99 0.80
CA GLY A 45 -2.25 -0.87 2.18
C GLY A 45 -1.75 -2.17 2.80
N LEU A 46 -1.30 -3.16 2.03
CA LEU A 46 -0.78 -4.41 2.61
C LEU A 46 0.52 -4.18 3.37
N ARG A 47 0.74 -4.97 4.42
CA ARG A 47 2.08 -5.15 4.96
C ARG A 47 2.89 -6.00 3.99
N VAL A 48 4.20 -5.78 3.93
CA VAL A 48 5.10 -6.59 3.08
C VAL A 48 5.03 -8.11 3.36
N SER A 49 4.68 -8.52 4.58
CA SER A 49 4.48 -9.94 4.94
C SER A 49 3.16 -10.53 4.45
N GLU A 50 2.24 -9.69 3.98
CA GLU A 50 0.91 -10.07 3.47
C GLU A 50 0.90 -10.18 1.94
N VAL A 51 1.92 -9.66 1.25
CA VAL A 51 2.00 -9.59 -0.22
C VAL A 51 2.03 -10.98 -0.86
N SER A 52 2.67 -11.96 -0.23
CA SER A 52 2.83 -13.32 -0.75
C SER A 52 1.71 -14.28 -0.32
N TYR A 53 0.49 -13.76 -0.22
CA TYR A 53 -0.71 -14.50 0.19
C TYR A 53 -1.81 -14.53 -0.87
N PRO A 54 -2.30 -13.39 -1.39
CA PRO A 54 -3.48 -13.39 -2.24
C PRO A 54 -3.17 -13.94 -3.65
N SER A 55 -4.17 -14.66 -4.17
CA SER A 55 -4.31 -15.10 -5.54
C SER A 55 -5.60 -14.54 -6.13
N THR A 56 -5.95 -14.98 -7.35
CA THR A 56 -7.19 -14.54 -7.99
C THR A 56 -8.42 -15.10 -7.28
N GLU A 57 -8.31 -16.23 -6.59
CA GLU A 57 -9.39 -16.83 -5.80
C GLU A 57 -9.90 -15.91 -4.68
N GLU A 58 -8.99 -15.13 -4.09
CA GLU A 58 -9.34 -14.21 -3.01
C GLU A 58 -9.99 -12.90 -3.49
N LEU A 59 -9.93 -12.58 -4.80
CA LEU A 59 -10.45 -11.34 -5.35
C LEU A 59 -11.94 -11.45 -5.69
N ARG A 60 -12.74 -10.50 -5.20
CA ARG A 60 -14.20 -10.49 -5.42
C ARG A 60 -14.77 -9.09 -5.62
N TRP A 61 -15.76 -9.00 -6.50
CA TRP A 61 -16.57 -7.79 -6.64
C TRP A 61 -17.70 -7.76 -5.61
N SER A 62 -17.74 -6.73 -4.77
CA SER A 62 -18.83 -6.48 -3.84
C SER A 62 -19.96 -5.75 -4.53
N LYS A 63 -21.02 -6.45 -4.93
CA LYS A 63 -22.20 -5.83 -5.58
C LYS A 63 -22.86 -4.76 -4.71
N ASN A 64 -22.88 -4.95 -3.38
CA ASN A 64 -23.47 -4.00 -2.45
C ASN A 64 -22.62 -2.74 -2.28
N GLY A 65 -21.30 -2.87 -2.40
CA GLY A 65 -20.36 -1.75 -2.24
C GLY A 65 -19.97 -1.08 -3.55
N GLY A 66 -20.19 -1.74 -4.70
CA GLY A 66 -19.66 -1.28 -5.98
C GLY A 66 -18.13 -1.18 -5.98
N ILE A 67 -17.45 -2.11 -5.30
CA ILE A 67 -16.00 -2.08 -5.08
C ILE A 67 -15.38 -3.48 -5.15
N TRP A 68 -14.10 -3.53 -5.50
CA TRP A 68 -13.28 -4.73 -5.34
C TRP A 68 -12.82 -4.90 -3.90
N LEU A 69 -12.98 -6.11 -3.39
CA LEU A 69 -12.47 -6.56 -2.10
C LEU A 69 -11.65 -7.83 -2.32
N PHE A 70 -10.64 -8.05 -1.48
CA PHE A 70 -9.89 -9.29 -1.52
C PHE A 70 -9.43 -9.72 -0.15
N GLU A 71 -9.37 -11.03 0.05
CA GLU A 71 -8.96 -11.61 1.31
C GLU A 71 -7.45 -11.42 1.54
N VAL A 72 -7.09 -11.02 2.76
CA VAL A 72 -5.70 -10.92 3.21
C VAL A 72 -5.53 -11.61 4.56
N GLN A 73 -4.53 -12.47 4.67
CA GLN A 73 -4.12 -13.09 5.93
C GLN A 73 -2.89 -12.41 6.53
N GLY A 74 -3.08 -11.72 7.65
CA GLY A 74 -2.02 -11.04 8.38
C GLY A 74 -1.62 -11.74 9.68
N LYS A 75 -0.43 -11.40 10.20
CA LYS A 75 -0.02 -11.79 11.56
C LYS A 75 -1.03 -11.27 12.58
N ASN A 76 -1.47 -12.13 13.49
CA ASN A 76 -2.30 -11.72 14.61
C ASN A 76 -1.42 -11.11 15.71
N THR A 77 -1.61 -9.83 15.99
CA THR A 77 -0.85 -9.07 16.99
C THR A 77 -1.30 -9.36 18.43
N LYS A 78 -2.42 -10.06 18.63
CA LYS A 78 -2.97 -10.43 19.95
C LYS A 78 -2.73 -11.91 20.31
N GLY A 79 -1.95 -12.64 19.51
CA GLY A 79 -1.66 -14.07 19.68
C GLY A 79 -2.67 -15.00 19.00
N GLY A 80 -2.23 -16.19 18.57
CA GLY A 80 -3.04 -17.17 17.84
C GLY A 80 -2.75 -17.25 16.33
N GLY A 81 -3.64 -17.91 15.58
CA GLY A 81 -3.54 -18.07 14.12
C GLY A 81 -3.62 -16.74 13.35
N ARG A 82 -3.31 -16.78 12.05
CA ARG A 82 -3.40 -15.60 11.18
C ARG A 82 -4.81 -15.01 11.22
N LYS A 83 -4.89 -13.68 11.17
CA LYS A 83 -6.17 -12.97 11.13
C LYS A 83 -6.48 -12.62 9.68
N THR A 84 -7.65 -13.07 9.24
CA THR A 84 -8.21 -12.75 7.92
C THR A 84 -8.95 -11.43 7.95
N ARG A 85 -8.87 -10.67 6.85
CA ARG A 85 -9.70 -9.50 6.57
C ARG A 85 -9.95 -9.37 5.07
N ASP A 86 -11.03 -8.69 4.71
CA ASP A 86 -11.21 -8.16 3.36
C ASP A 86 -10.53 -6.78 3.27
N ALA A 87 -9.53 -6.65 2.39
CA ALA A 87 -8.92 -5.38 2.02
C ALA A 87 -9.66 -4.79 0.81
N TRP A 88 -9.61 -3.46 0.68
CA TRP A 88 -10.12 -2.76 -0.50
C TRP A 88 -9.06 -2.71 -1.60
N MET A 89 -9.48 -2.92 -2.84
CA MET A 89 -8.66 -2.79 -4.03
C MET A 89 -9.23 -1.70 -4.94
N PRO A 90 -8.43 -0.71 -5.38
CA PRO A 90 -8.85 0.22 -6.42
C PRO A 90 -9.14 -0.52 -7.74
N GLU A 91 -10.10 -0.03 -8.51
CA GLU A 91 -10.48 -0.62 -9.81
C GLU A 91 -9.29 -0.71 -10.78
N THR A 92 -8.44 0.32 -10.83
CA THR A 92 -7.24 0.31 -11.67
C THR A 92 -6.23 -0.79 -11.30
N VAL A 93 -6.14 -1.14 -10.01
CA VAL A 93 -5.27 -2.22 -9.54
C VAL A 93 -5.90 -3.59 -9.85
N ALA A 94 -7.21 -3.72 -9.71
CA ALA A 94 -7.93 -4.94 -10.10
C ALA A 94 -7.79 -5.22 -11.60
N ASP A 95 -7.93 -4.19 -12.43
CA ASP A 95 -7.73 -4.27 -13.88
C ASP A 95 -6.29 -4.70 -14.23
N ASP A 96 -5.29 -4.12 -13.56
CA ASP A 96 -3.90 -4.48 -13.79
C ASP A 96 -3.60 -5.93 -13.36
N ILE A 97 -4.10 -6.37 -12.21
CA ILE A 97 -4.01 -7.78 -11.77
C ILE A 97 -4.69 -8.72 -12.78
N HIS A 98 -5.87 -8.39 -13.29
CA HIS A 98 -6.54 -9.20 -14.30
C HIS A 98 -5.75 -9.27 -15.61
N LYS A 99 -5.10 -8.17 -15.99
CA LYS A 99 -4.23 -8.13 -17.17
C LYS A 99 -2.96 -8.97 -16.92
N TYR A 100 -2.28 -8.75 -15.81
CA TYR A 100 -1.08 -9.47 -15.39
C TYR A 100 -1.31 -11.00 -15.35
N THR A 101 -2.35 -11.45 -14.65
CA THR A 101 -2.68 -12.87 -14.50
C THR A 101 -2.97 -13.53 -15.86
N ARG A 102 -3.71 -12.86 -16.75
CA ARG A 102 -3.97 -13.33 -18.11
C ARG A 102 -2.69 -13.43 -18.96
N GLU A 103 -1.88 -12.37 -18.99
CA GLU A 103 -0.66 -12.33 -19.82
C GLU A 103 0.41 -13.32 -19.32
N ARG A 104 0.52 -13.49 -18.00
CA ARG A 104 1.42 -14.47 -17.37
C ARG A 104 0.85 -15.88 -17.29
N LYS A 105 -0.41 -16.08 -17.72
CA LYS A 105 -1.13 -17.37 -17.70
C LYS A 105 -1.13 -18.01 -16.30
N LEU A 106 -1.36 -17.20 -15.29
CA LEU A 106 -1.49 -17.66 -13.90
C LEU A 106 -2.81 -18.42 -13.73
N SER A 107 -2.78 -19.53 -12.99
CA SER A 107 -4.02 -20.19 -12.55
C SER A 107 -4.73 -19.34 -11.49
N GLU A 108 -6.00 -19.62 -11.22
CA GLU A 108 -6.77 -18.86 -10.22
C GLU A 108 -6.11 -18.89 -8.84
N SER A 109 -5.58 -20.04 -8.43
CA SER A 109 -4.86 -20.27 -7.17
C SER A 109 -3.39 -19.86 -7.17
N ALA A 110 -2.84 -19.40 -8.30
CA ALA A 110 -1.45 -18.95 -8.33
C ALA A 110 -1.35 -17.58 -7.64
N LEU A 111 -0.40 -17.47 -6.70
CA LEU A 111 -0.11 -16.22 -6.01
C LEU A 111 0.22 -15.12 -7.02
N TRP A 112 -0.31 -13.91 -6.81
CA TRP A 112 0.07 -12.78 -7.66
C TRP A 112 1.55 -12.43 -7.51
N VAL A 113 2.08 -12.61 -6.30
CA VAL A 113 3.49 -12.42 -5.96
C VAL A 113 4.00 -13.65 -5.21
N ASP A 114 4.80 -14.48 -5.88
CA ASP A 114 5.45 -15.67 -5.31
C ASP A 114 6.89 -15.34 -4.90
N ALA A 115 7.02 -14.44 -3.92
CA ALA A 115 8.31 -13.97 -3.44
C ALA A 115 8.38 -13.91 -1.92
N SER A 116 9.56 -14.14 -1.36
CA SER A 116 9.78 -14.01 0.08
C SER A 116 9.67 -12.55 0.54
N THR A 117 9.30 -12.33 1.81
CA THR A 117 9.28 -10.97 2.41
C THR A 117 10.62 -10.22 2.24
N PRO A 118 11.81 -10.84 2.46
CA PRO A 118 13.08 -10.19 2.14
C PRO A 118 13.24 -9.80 0.67
N SER A 119 12.73 -10.61 -0.27
CA SER A 119 12.78 -10.29 -1.71
C SER A 119 11.95 -9.05 -2.02
N VAL A 120 10.70 -8.98 -1.54
CA VAL A 120 9.83 -7.82 -1.77
C VAL A 120 10.42 -6.54 -1.14
N ARG A 121 11.01 -6.64 0.06
CA ARG A 121 11.73 -5.51 0.67
C ARG A 121 12.90 -5.03 -0.18
N ARG A 122 13.62 -5.95 -0.80
CA ARG A 122 14.73 -5.64 -1.70
C ARG A 122 14.24 -4.93 -2.95
N TRP A 123 13.14 -5.37 -3.56
CA TRP A 123 12.55 -4.71 -4.72
C TRP A 123 12.16 -3.25 -4.43
N VAL A 124 11.58 -2.98 -3.25
CA VAL A 124 11.31 -1.60 -2.83
C VAL A 124 12.61 -0.81 -2.77
N LYS A 125 13.65 -1.35 -2.13
CA LYS A 125 14.95 -0.66 -1.99
C LYS A 125 15.64 -0.42 -3.34
N GLU A 126 15.60 -1.39 -4.24
CA GLU A 126 16.16 -1.27 -5.59
C GLU A 126 15.45 -0.18 -6.38
N ALA A 127 14.11 -0.17 -6.37
CA ALA A 127 13.32 0.83 -7.07
C ALA A 127 13.51 2.25 -6.46
N THR A 128 13.58 2.38 -5.14
CA THR A 128 13.80 3.68 -4.51
C THR A 128 15.23 4.20 -4.75
N GLN A 129 16.24 3.33 -4.77
CA GLN A 129 17.61 3.70 -5.15
C GLN A 129 17.65 4.18 -6.60
N ALA A 130 17.02 3.45 -7.53
CA ALA A 130 16.98 3.86 -8.93
C ALA A 130 16.35 5.26 -9.11
N ILE A 131 15.28 5.57 -8.38
CA ILE A 131 14.68 6.91 -8.39
C ILE A 131 15.61 7.95 -7.75
N ALA A 132 16.29 7.62 -6.66
CA ALA A 132 17.27 8.52 -6.02
C ALA A 132 18.39 8.89 -7.01
N ASP A 133 18.98 7.88 -7.66
CA ASP A 133 20.06 8.02 -8.63
C ASP A 133 19.63 8.87 -9.85
N GLU A 134 18.41 8.66 -10.35
CA GLU A 134 17.87 9.40 -11.50
C GLU A 134 17.53 10.87 -11.16
N THR A 135 16.91 11.09 -10.00
CA THR A 135 16.38 12.41 -9.63
C THR A 135 17.34 13.28 -8.82
N GLY A 136 18.43 12.69 -8.30
CA GLY A 136 19.34 13.34 -7.36
C GLY A 136 18.67 13.67 -6.01
N ASN A 137 17.63 12.92 -5.63
CA ASN A 137 16.87 13.15 -4.41
C ASN A 137 17.05 12.00 -3.41
N ASP A 138 18.05 12.14 -2.54
CA ASP A 138 18.47 11.15 -1.55
C ASP A 138 17.36 10.77 -0.53
N ARG A 139 16.27 11.56 -0.44
CA ARG A 139 15.12 11.20 0.43
C ARG A 139 14.50 9.87 0.04
N TRP A 140 14.60 9.47 -1.23
CA TRP A 140 14.12 8.17 -1.70
C TRP A 140 14.87 7.00 -1.06
N GLU A 141 16.15 7.16 -0.72
CA GLU A 141 16.95 6.10 -0.07
C GLU A 141 16.42 5.74 1.33
N SER A 142 15.68 6.64 1.97
CA SER A 142 15.06 6.41 3.28
C SER A 142 13.73 5.64 3.19
N VAL A 143 13.14 5.50 2.00
CA VAL A 143 11.82 4.87 1.82
C VAL A 143 11.93 3.36 2.02
N SER A 144 11.05 2.81 2.87
CA SER A 144 10.94 1.38 3.13
C SER A 144 9.57 0.82 2.76
N SER A 145 9.46 -0.51 2.67
CA SER A 145 8.16 -1.19 2.45
C SER A 145 7.06 -0.81 3.46
N HIS A 146 7.43 -0.42 4.69
CA HIS A 146 6.45 0.01 5.69
C HIS A 146 5.88 1.41 5.36
N ASP A 147 6.67 2.25 4.71
CA ASP A 147 6.28 3.60 4.32
C ASP A 147 5.19 3.61 3.25
N LEU A 148 5.11 2.57 2.40
CA LEU A 148 4.04 2.44 1.40
C LEU A 148 2.67 2.31 2.10
N ARG A 149 2.57 1.41 3.08
CA ARG A 149 1.36 1.27 3.90
C ARG A 149 1.07 2.53 4.73
N ARG A 150 2.10 3.18 5.27
CA ARG A 150 1.97 4.45 6.00
C ARG A 150 1.41 5.56 5.12
N SER A 151 1.94 5.68 3.91
CA SER A 151 1.52 6.66 2.92
C SER A 151 0.07 6.42 2.51
N TRP A 152 -0.29 5.16 2.22
CA TRP A 152 -1.66 4.76 1.92
C TRP A 152 -2.64 5.15 3.04
N ALA A 153 -2.35 4.74 4.27
CA ALA A 153 -3.23 5.01 5.41
C ALA A 153 -3.41 6.51 5.66
N THR A 154 -2.30 7.25 5.66
CA THR A 154 -2.28 8.70 5.86
C THR A 154 -3.06 9.42 4.78
N TYR A 155 -2.82 9.09 3.51
CA TYR A 155 -3.53 9.70 2.38
C TYR A 155 -5.04 9.49 2.49
N HIS A 156 -5.48 8.27 2.79
CA HIS A 156 -6.91 8.00 2.90
C HIS A 156 -7.56 8.67 4.12
N LEU A 157 -6.92 8.65 5.28
CA LEU A 157 -7.45 9.25 6.50
C LEU A 157 -7.48 10.77 6.44
N VAL A 158 -6.40 11.37 5.95
CA VAL A 158 -6.16 12.82 6.08
C VAL A 158 -6.58 13.57 4.83
N GLU A 159 -6.13 13.11 3.67
CA GLU A 159 -6.34 13.82 2.40
C GLU A 159 -7.69 13.47 1.77
N ARG A 160 -8.08 12.19 1.76
CA ARG A 160 -9.40 11.75 1.28
C ARG A 160 -10.51 11.79 2.33
N GLN A 161 -10.16 12.03 3.59
CA GLN A 161 -11.11 12.05 4.73
C GLN A 161 -11.98 10.79 4.85
N VAL A 162 -11.43 9.63 4.51
CA VAL A 162 -12.13 8.37 4.76
C VAL A 162 -12.27 8.21 6.27
N ASP A 163 -13.48 7.87 6.72
CA ASP A 163 -13.74 7.76 8.15
C ASP A 163 -12.88 6.65 8.79
N VAL A 164 -12.48 6.89 10.03
CA VAL A 164 -11.56 6.01 10.76
C VAL A 164 -12.10 4.58 10.85
N ARG A 165 -13.42 4.38 11.00
CA ARG A 165 -13.99 3.02 11.13
C ARG A 165 -13.89 2.24 9.83
N THR A 166 -14.15 2.89 8.70
CA THR A 166 -13.92 2.29 7.38
C THR A 166 -12.45 1.93 7.21
N MET A 167 -11.53 2.85 7.51
CA MET A 167 -10.08 2.58 7.40
C MET A 167 -9.63 1.44 8.32
N MET A 168 -10.13 1.39 9.56
CA MET A 168 -9.88 0.29 10.49
C MET A 168 -10.32 -1.05 9.93
N ALA A 169 -11.50 -1.11 9.29
CA ALA A 169 -12.05 -2.32 8.71
C ALA A 169 -11.18 -2.85 7.55
N ILE A 170 -10.87 -2.02 6.55
CA ILE A 170 -10.14 -2.46 5.35
C ILE A 170 -8.63 -2.65 5.62
N GLY A 171 -8.05 -1.85 6.53
CA GLY A 171 -6.64 -1.98 6.88
C GLY A 171 -6.36 -3.01 7.96
N GLY A 172 -7.36 -3.50 8.68
CA GLY A 172 -7.19 -4.54 9.71
C GLY A 172 -6.62 -4.03 11.04
N TRP A 173 -6.95 -2.81 11.43
CA TRP A 173 -6.62 -2.26 12.75
C TRP A 173 -7.67 -2.69 13.78
N SER A 174 -7.22 -3.16 14.95
CA SER A 174 -8.12 -3.72 15.97
C SER A 174 -8.76 -2.69 16.89
N ASP A 175 -8.20 -1.50 16.97
CA ASP A 175 -8.57 -0.44 17.92
C ASP A 175 -7.97 0.90 17.44
N TYR A 176 -8.40 1.98 18.09
CA TYR A 176 -8.04 3.34 17.70
C TYR A 176 -6.55 3.64 17.92
N SER A 177 -5.95 3.13 19.01
CA SER A 177 -4.52 3.34 19.28
C SER A 177 -3.62 2.68 18.23
N ALA A 178 -4.09 1.62 17.55
CA ALA A 178 -3.34 1.02 16.45
C ALA A 178 -3.35 1.85 15.15
N ILE A 179 -4.39 2.67 14.93
CA ILE A 179 -4.53 3.51 13.72
C ILE A 179 -4.10 4.96 13.95
N GLU A 180 -4.13 5.44 15.19
CA GLU A 180 -3.69 6.78 15.61
C GLU A 180 -2.33 7.19 15.03
N PRO A 181 -1.29 6.33 14.96
CA PRO A 181 0.00 6.72 14.37
C PRO A 181 -0.04 7.09 12.87
N TYR A 182 -1.16 6.84 12.18
CA TYR A 182 -1.38 7.19 10.78
C TYR A 182 -2.25 8.46 10.61
N LEU A 183 -2.75 9.04 11.70
CA LEU A 183 -3.45 10.32 11.73
C LEU A 183 -2.44 11.46 11.84
N THR A 184 -1.65 11.69 10.79
CA THR A 184 -0.70 12.81 10.76
C THR A 184 -1.41 14.14 10.57
N GLU A 185 -0.70 15.24 10.82
CA GLU A 185 -1.21 16.58 10.53
C GLU A 185 -1.62 16.71 9.04
N PRO A 186 -2.79 17.35 8.78
CA PRO A 186 -3.23 17.62 7.42
C PRO A 186 -2.31 18.60 6.69
N THR A 187 -2.22 18.44 5.36
CA THR A 187 -1.51 19.42 4.54
C THR A 187 -2.20 20.78 4.58
N GLU A 188 -1.46 21.87 4.35
CA GLU A 188 -2.03 23.23 4.29
C GLU A 188 -3.17 23.34 3.26
N ARG A 189 -3.01 22.69 2.10
CA ARG A 189 -4.08 22.58 1.09
C ARG A 189 -5.34 21.99 1.70
N ARG A 190 -5.21 20.88 2.42
CA ARG A 190 -6.33 20.19 3.08
C ARG A 190 -6.95 21.04 4.18
N ILE A 191 -6.14 21.72 5.00
CA ILE A 191 -6.63 22.68 6.01
C ILE A 191 -7.46 23.77 5.33
N GLY A 192 -6.95 24.34 4.24
CA GLY A 192 -7.65 25.37 3.46
C GLY A 192 -8.97 24.88 2.88
N GLU A 193 -9.01 23.69 2.30
CA GLU A 193 -10.25 23.07 1.82
C GLU A 193 -11.26 22.84 2.96
N ALA A 194 -10.82 22.28 4.09
CA ALA A 194 -11.68 22.01 5.25
C ALA A 194 -12.35 23.27 5.79
N MET A 195 -11.58 24.35 5.94
CA MET A 195 -12.06 25.59 6.56
C MET A 195 -12.85 26.49 5.62
N ARG A 196 -12.75 26.28 4.31
CA ARG A 196 -13.50 27.04 3.28
C ARG A 196 -14.75 26.32 2.80
N SER A 197 -14.92 25.05 3.15
CA SER A 197 -16.13 24.27 2.87
C SER A 197 -17.22 24.71 3.86
N ASN A 198 -18.16 25.55 3.40
CA ASN A 198 -19.41 25.86 4.09
C ASN A 198 -20.49 24.85 3.69
#